data_AF-A0A1W9M4Z5-F1
#
_entry.id   AF-A0A1W9M4Z5-F1
#
_cell.length_a   1.000
_cell.length_b   1.000
_cell.length_c   1.000
_cell.angle_alpha   90.00
_cell.angle_beta   90.00
_cell.angle_gamma   90.00
#
_symmetry.space_group_name_H-M   'P 1'
#
loop_
_entity.id
_entity.type
_entity.pdbx_description
1 polymer ?
#
loop_
_entity_poly.entity_id
_entity_poly.type
_entity_poly.pdbx_seq_one_letter_code
_entity_poly.pdbx_strand_id
1 'polypeptide(L)'
;MFIIHAGKENSGGLLGLWRDIPSGSLSFSESSETKEETGCLISLPDDPLEAAASISRLERDLQTRFHALSRGGNFLRHLSVNDSLSFGISSDSDTDSPEIRLRHHIEWLKTGGKDSLSFGFGFSDKYSETLSEFETFIRKISEFLKPSLCVESRIRESLFARTRAGIGGDLKTLWNFTDGEFSAYASLHRRNVSFTLDSRTAMFQLLAQIISGAAALAVRFSLPGGAITALPAAWRYIRDVMAQAASVLEKPVSRS
;
A
#
# COMPACT_ATOMS: atom_id res chain seq x y z
N MET A 1 -14.20 4.74 4.57
CA MET A 1 -13.49 5.86 5.25
C MET A 1 -12.22 5.26 5.84
N PHE A 2 -11.08 5.91 5.65
CA PHE A 2 -9.77 5.39 6.06
C PHE A 2 -9.23 6.20 7.24
N ILE A 3 -8.63 5.53 8.22
CA ILE A 3 -7.96 6.22 9.33
C ILE A 3 -6.46 6.00 9.24
N ILE A 4 -5.70 7.09 9.32
CA ILE A 4 -4.28 7.04 9.64
C ILE A 4 -4.17 7.32 11.13
N HIS A 5 -3.91 6.28 11.91
CA HIS A 5 -3.48 6.45 13.28
C HIS A 5 -1.97 6.65 13.28
N ALA A 6 -1.52 7.77 13.83
CA ALA A 6 -0.12 8.04 14.11
C ALA A 6 0.43 7.21 15.31
N GLY A 7 -0.30 6.21 15.80
CA GLY A 7 0.00 5.41 17.00
C GLY A 7 0.59 4.03 16.70
N LYS A 8 1.18 3.40 17.72
CA LYS A 8 2.07 2.21 17.65
C LYS A 8 1.40 0.87 17.29
N GLU A 9 0.08 0.83 17.08
CA GLU A 9 -0.60 -0.44 16.80
C GLU A 9 -0.66 -0.74 15.30
N ASN A 10 0.23 -1.63 14.89
CA ASN A 10 0.43 -2.07 13.53
C ASN A 10 -0.53 -3.23 13.21
N SER A 11 -1.63 -2.95 12.50
CA SER A 11 -2.45 -4.01 11.90
C SER A 11 -2.84 -3.69 10.46
N GLY A 12 -2.21 -4.40 9.53
CA GLY A 12 -2.81 -4.88 8.27
C GLY A 12 -3.46 -3.86 7.32
N GLY A 13 -2.91 -2.66 7.21
CA GLY A 13 -3.48 -1.62 6.37
C GLY A 13 -3.19 -1.71 4.86
N LEU A 14 -3.87 -0.90 4.04
CA LEU A 14 -3.44 -0.63 2.65
C LEU A 14 -2.00 -0.06 2.73
N LEU A 15 -1.03 -0.66 2.03
CA LEU A 15 0.41 -0.40 2.23
C LEU A 15 0.94 -0.59 3.66
N GLY A 16 0.22 -1.19 4.60
CA GLY A 16 0.61 -1.18 6.02
C GLY A 16 0.58 0.22 6.68
N LEU A 17 0.03 1.23 5.99
CA LEU A 17 -0.04 2.63 6.44
C LEU A 17 -1.47 3.06 6.77
N TRP A 18 -2.46 2.40 6.16
CA TRP A 18 -3.86 2.82 6.16
C TRP A 18 -4.73 1.80 6.88
N ARG A 19 -5.28 2.12 8.06
CA ARG A 19 -6.24 1.22 8.71
C ARG A 19 -7.63 1.39 8.10
N ASP A 20 -8.26 0.26 7.81
CA ASP A 20 -9.69 0.23 7.50
C ASP A 20 -10.46 0.52 8.80
N ILE A 21 -11.47 1.38 8.72
CA ILE A 21 -12.48 1.42 9.77
C ILE A 21 -13.33 0.15 9.57
N PRO A 22 -13.47 -0.74 10.57
CA PRO A 22 -14.53 -1.74 10.48
C PRO A 22 -15.83 -0.99 10.25
N SER A 23 -16.63 -1.39 9.26
CA SER A 23 -17.93 -0.80 8.93
C SER A 23 -18.95 -0.97 10.07
N GLY A 24 -18.61 -0.51 11.27
CA GLY A 24 -19.50 -0.34 12.40
C GLY A 24 -20.28 0.93 12.14
N SER A 25 -21.56 0.74 11.83
CA SER A 25 -22.61 1.74 11.68
C SER A 25 -22.38 3.01 12.51
N LEU A 26 -21.73 4.02 11.92
CA LEU A 26 -21.94 5.41 12.32
C LEU A 26 -23.23 5.84 11.63
N SER A 27 -24.34 5.51 12.26
CA SER A 27 -25.68 5.95 11.87
C SER A 27 -25.78 7.46 12.09
N PHE A 28 -25.40 8.24 11.08
CA PHE A 28 -25.76 9.65 10.99
C PHE A 28 -26.79 9.82 9.87
N SER A 29 -28.04 10.00 10.28
CA SER A 29 -29.08 10.57 9.44
C SER A 29 -28.74 12.04 9.17
N GLU A 30 -28.48 12.42 7.93
CA GLU A 30 -29.13 13.61 7.37
C GLU A 30 -29.00 13.67 5.85
N SER A 31 -30.16 13.92 5.25
CA SER A 31 -30.47 13.94 3.84
C SER A 31 -29.76 15.09 3.12
N SER A 32 -28.76 14.76 2.33
CA SER A 32 -28.36 15.53 1.15
C SER A 32 -27.69 14.55 0.21
N GLU A 33 -27.92 14.67 -1.10
CA GLU A 33 -27.25 13.87 -2.14
C GLU A 33 -25.74 13.93 -1.91
N THR A 34 -25.22 12.98 -1.14
CA THR A 34 -23.85 12.99 -0.65
C THR A 34 -23.06 12.31 -1.74
N LYS A 35 -22.56 13.13 -2.66
CA LYS A 35 -21.53 12.76 -3.62
C LYS A 35 -20.52 11.87 -2.88
N GLU A 36 -20.40 10.61 -3.30
CA GLU A 36 -19.64 9.60 -2.56
C GLU A 36 -18.19 10.06 -2.33
N GLU A 37 -17.92 10.59 -1.14
CA GLU A 37 -16.61 11.10 -0.76
C GLU A 37 -15.85 10.04 0.01
N THR A 38 -14.59 9.83 -0.36
CA THR A 38 -13.69 9.03 0.47
C THR A 38 -13.19 9.91 1.60
N GLY A 39 -13.73 9.69 2.80
CA GLY A 39 -13.22 10.27 4.03
C GLY A 39 -11.90 9.63 4.43
N CYS A 40 -10.87 10.45 4.60
CA CYS A 40 -9.59 10.16 5.23
C CYS A 40 -9.55 10.92 6.55
N LEU A 41 -9.45 10.21 7.67
CA LEU A 41 -9.30 10.78 8.99
C LEU A 41 -7.88 10.54 9.48
N ILE A 42 -7.18 11.62 9.84
CA ILE A 42 -5.86 11.53 10.45
C ILE A 42 -6.01 11.92 11.92
N SER A 43 -5.93 10.92 12.79
CA SER A 43 -5.95 11.10 14.23
C SER A 43 -4.52 11.30 14.72
N LEU A 44 -4.26 12.49 15.24
CA LEU A 44 -2.94 12.89 15.71
C LEU A 44 -2.85 12.91 17.24
N PRO A 45 -1.64 12.67 17.79
CA PRO A 45 -1.34 12.93 19.20
C PRO A 45 -1.68 14.36 19.62
N ASP A 46 -1.97 14.52 20.91
CA ASP A 46 -2.31 15.80 21.52
C ASP A 46 -1.13 16.79 21.50
N ASP A 47 0.09 16.28 21.67
CA ASP A 47 1.29 17.11 21.62
C ASP A 47 1.64 17.42 20.15
N PRO A 48 1.70 18.70 19.73
CA PRO A 48 2.06 19.07 18.37
C PRO A 48 3.45 18.56 17.96
N LEU A 49 4.40 18.43 18.90
CA LEU A 49 5.72 17.88 18.62
C LEU A 49 5.66 16.38 18.35
N GLU A 50 4.91 15.63 19.16
CA GLU A 50 4.67 14.21 18.96
C GLU A 50 3.89 13.93 17.66
N ALA A 51 2.89 14.75 17.36
CA ALA A 51 2.15 14.69 16.11
C ALA A 51 3.05 14.95 14.90
N ALA A 52 3.87 16.00 14.95
CA ALA A 52 4.83 16.30 13.89
C ALA A 52 5.85 15.17 13.71
N ALA A 53 6.35 14.58 14.79
CA ALA A 53 7.27 13.45 14.75
C ALA A 53 6.62 12.19 14.14
N SER A 54 5.35 11.95 14.44
CA SER A 54 4.59 10.81 13.92
C SER A 54 4.33 10.95 12.42
N ILE A 55 3.93 12.14 11.96
CA ILE A 55 3.80 12.44 10.52
C ILE A 55 5.15 12.25 9.83
N SER A 56 6.25 12.75 10.39
CA SER A 56 7.60 12.55 9.82
C SER A 56 8.01 11.07 9.75
N ARG A 57 7.50 10.20 10.63
CA ARG A 57 7.71 8.74 10.55
C ARG A 57 6.92 8.14 9.40
N LEU A 58 5.64 8.51 9.29
CA LEU A 58 4.76 8.05 8.21
C LEU A 58 5.27 8.47 6.84
N GLU A 59 5.70 9.72 6.68
CA GLU A 59 6.30 10.24 5.45
C GLU A 59 7.56 9.43 5.06
N ARG A 60 8.43 9.12 6.01
CA ARG A 60 9.63 8.29 5.76
C ARG A 60 9.28 6.87 5.38
N ASP A 61 8.35 6.23 6.09
CA ASP A 61 7.92 4.86 5.77
C ASP A 61 7.29 4.78 4.38
N LEU A 62 6.45 5.76 4.03
CA LEU A 62 5.88 5.88 2.68
C LEU A 62 6.99 6.01 1.62
N GLN A 63 7.98 6.87 1.83
CA GLN A 63 9.11 7.04 0.90
C GLN A 63 9.93 5.76 0.74
N THR A 64 10.21 5.03 1.83
CA THR A 64 10.92 3.75 1.77
C THR A 64 10.14 2.71 0.98
N ARG A 65 8.83 2.58 1.24
CA ARG A 65 7.96 1.66 0.50
C ARG A 65 7.84 2.05 -0.97
N PHE A 66 7.77 3.33 -1.28
CA PHE A 66 7.71 3.85 -2.64
C PHE A 66 8.98 3.55 -3.44
N HIS A 67 10.14 3.70 -2.81
CA HIS A 67 11.42 3.33 -3.42
C HIS A 67 11.51 1.82 -3.67
N ALA A 68 11.10 0.99 -2.68
CA ALA A 68 11.04 -0.46 -2.83
C ALA A 68 10.09 -0.89 -3.94
N LEU A 69 8.93 -0.26 -4.02
CA LEU A 69 7.95 -0.45 -5.08
C LEU A 69 8.57 -0.17 -6.45
N SER A 70 9.16 1.00 -6.64
CA SER A 70 9.85 1.38 -7.88
C SER A 70 10.91 0.37 -8.31
N ARG A 71 11.68 -0.17 -7.37
CA ARG A 71 12.64 -1.25 -7.62
C ARG A 71 11.96 -2.54 -8.05
N GLY A 72 10.92 -2.97 -7.32
CA GLY A 72 10.15 -4.18 -7.64
C GLY A 72 9.47 -4.11 -9.00
N GLY A 73 8.81 -2.99 -9.33
CA GLY A 73 8.22 -2.77 -10.65
C GLY A 73 9.25 -2.76 -11.78
N ASN A 74 10.44 -2.21 -11.55
CA ASN A 74 11.55 -2.30 -12.50
C ASN A 74 12.01 -3.75 -12.71
N PHE A 75 12.11 -4.53 -11.65
CA PHE A 75 12.46 -5.95 -11.75
C PHE A 75 11.45 -6.73 -12.59
N LEU A 76 10.15 -6.61 -12.30
CA LEU A 76 9.10 -7.30 -13.07
C LEU A 76 9.15 -6.97 -14.57
N ARG A 77 9.46 -5.72 -14.91
CA ARG A 77 9.56 -5.28 -16.31
C ARG A 77 10.80 -5.81 -17.03
N HIS A 78 11.87 -6.11 -16.31
CA HIS A 78 13.16 -6.56 -16.89
C HIS A 78 13.49 -8.02 -16.63
N LEU A 79 12.59 -8.77 -15.97
CA LEU A 79 12.79 -10.19 -15.69
C LEU A 79 13.03 -10.95 -17.01
N SER A 80 14.23 -11.51 -17.15
CA SER A 80 14.62 -12.29 -18.33
C SER A 80 14.08 -13.71 -18.25
N VAL A 81 13.69 -14.26 -19.40
CA VAL A 81 13.24 -15.67 -19.53
C VAL A 81 14.41 -16.64 -19.33
N ASN A 82 15.64 -16.20 -19.63
CA ASN A 82 16.84 -17.03 -19.67
C ASN A 82 17.83 -16.77 -18.53
N ASP A 83 17.48 -15.92 -17.55
CA ASP A 83 18.34 -15.69 -16.38
C ASP A 83 18.35 -16.94 -15.48
N SER A 84 19.12 -17.94 -15.91
CA SER A 84 19.64 -18.99 -15.05
C SER A 84 20.48 -18.31 -13.95
N LEU A 85 20.24 -18.71 -12.69
CA LEU A 85 20.76 -18.13 -11.45
C LEU A 85 22.24 -17.75 -11.54
N SER A 86 22.50 -16.53 -12.00
CA SER A 86 23.85 -15.96 -12.12
C SER A 86 23.98 -14.80 -11.13
N PHE A 87 23.57 -15.01 -9.89
CA PHE A 87 23.94 -14.16 -8.77
C PHE A 87 24.44 -15.08 -7.65
N GLY A 88 25.66 -14.82 -7.20
CA GLY A 88 26.44 -15.70 -6.35
C GLY A 88 25.66 -16.18 -5.14
N ILE A 89 25.36 -17.48 -5.14
CA ILE A 89 24.89 -18.22 -3.99
C ILE A 89 26.02 -18.19 -2.97
N SER A 90 25.98 -17.22 -2.06
CA SER A 90 26.55 -17.45 -0.74
C SER A 90 25.63 -18.48 -0.09
N SER A 91 26.16 -19.68 0.10
CA SER A 91 25.45 -20.93 0.40
C SER A 91 24.80 -21.01 1.79
N ASP A 92 24.38 -19.88 2.36
CA ASP A 92 23.66 -19.88 3.62
C ASP A 92 22.64 -18.74 3.66
N SER A 93 21.36 -19.09 3.79
CA SER A 93 20.23 -18.29 4.33
C SER A 93 19.17 -17.62 3.44
N ASP A 94 19.20 -17.57 2.11
CA ASP A 94 18.16 -16.81 1.37
C ASP A 94 17.35 -17.58 0.31
N THR A 95 16.88 -18.78 0.68
CA THR A 95 15.84 -19.50 -0.08
C THR A 95 14.45 -18.82 -0.04
N ASP A 96 14.31 -17.72 0.71
CA ASP A 96 13.05 -16.99 0.91
C ASP A 96 13.08 -15.57 0.29
N SER A 97 13.84 -15.39 -0.80
CA SER A 97 13.79 -14.14 -1.58
C SER A 97 12.47 -14.05 -2.40
N PRO A 98 11.90 -12.84 -2.57
CA PRO A 98 10.66 -12.63 -3.33
C PRO A 98 10.82 -13.03 -4.79
N GLU A 99 12.01 -12.82 -5.35
CA GLU A 99 12.34 -13.15 -6.74
C GLU A 99 12.29 -14.66 -6.97
N ILE A 100 12.83 -15.46 -6.04
CA ILE A 100 12.80 -16.92 -6.10
C ILE A 100 11.35 -17.42 -6.04
N ARG A 101 10.55 -16.90 -5.09
CA ARG A 101 9.12 -17.24 -4.96
C ARG A 101 8.30 -16.88 -6.19
N LEU A 102 8.59 -15.76 -6.85
CA LEU A 102 7.92 -15.35 -8.08
C LEU A 102 8.23 -16.32 -9.23
N ARG A 103 9.51 -16.69 -9.41
CA ARG A 103 9.91 -17.61 -10.49
C ARG A 103 9.29 -18.99 -10.34
N HIS A 104 9.29 -19.56 -9.13
CA HIS A 104 8.58 -20.82 -8.86
C HIS A 104 7.08 -20.73 -9.19
N HIS A 105 6.45 -19.59 -8.88
CA HIS A 105 5.05 -19.36 -9.21
C HIS A 105 4.80 -19.29 -10.72
N ILE A 106 5.69 -18.61 -11.47
CA ILE A 106 5.61 -18.53 -12.94
C ILE A 106 5.75 -19.92 -13.57
N GLU A 107 6.70 -20.73 -13.11
CA GLU A 107 6.89 -22.08 -13.66
C GLU A 107 5.67 -22.99 -13.37
N TRP A 108 5.10 -22.88 -12.16
CA TRP A 108 3.83 -23.54 -11.84
C TRP A 108 2.70 -23.10 -12.77
N LEU A 109 2.55 -21.79 -13.04
CA LEU A 109 1.54 -21.28 -13.98
C LEU A 109 1.75 -21.81 -15.41
N LYS A 110 3.00 -21.98 -15.86
CA LYS A 110 3.32 -22.52 -17.20
C LYS A 110 2.88 -23.97 -17.36
N THR A 111 2.97 -24.78 -16.30
CA THR A 111 2.44 -26.17 -16.31
C THR A 111 0.90 -26.25 -16.24
N GLY A 112 0.21 -25.10 -16.33
CA GLY A 112 -1.24 -25.02 -16.27
C GLY A 112 -1.81 -25.38 -14.90
N GLY A 113 -0.98 -25.32 -13.85
CA GLY A 113 -1.35 -25.73 -12.49
C GLY A 113 -1.68 -27.22 -12.37
N LYS A 114 -1.30 -28.05 -13.35
CA LYS A 114 -1.66 -29.48 -13.42
C LYS A 114 -0.59 -30.40 -12.83
N ASP A 115 0.66 -29.95 -12.72
CA ASP A 115 1.73 -30.76 -12.17
C ASP A 115 1.78 -30.65 -10.64
N SER A 116 0.95 -31.47 -10.02
CA SER A 116 1.17 -31.98 -8.67
C SER A 116 2.34 -32.96 -8.69
N LEU A 117 3.55 -32.52 -9.00
CA LEU A 117 4.74 -33.31 -8.70
C LEU A 117 4.99 -33.24 -7.20
N SER A 118 4.35 -34.15 -6.46
CA SER A 118 4.80 -34.93 -5.29
C SER A 118 5.92 -34.41 -4.38
N PHE A 119 6.11 -33.10 -4.25
CA PHE A 119 7.00 -32.46 -3.29
C PHE A 119 6.19 -31.42 -2.51
N GLY A 120 5.33 -31.90 -1.60
CA GLY A 120 4.96 -31.26 -0.31
C GLY A 120 4.65 -29.76 -0.21
N PHE A 121 4.47 -29.03 -1.31
CA PHE A 121 4.24 -27.58 -1.32
C PHE A 121 2.84 -27.31 -1.89
N GLY A 122 1.88 -27.03 -1.00
CA GLY A 122 0.50 -26.68 -1.32
C GLY A 122 0.35 -25.36 -2.10
N PHE A 123 0.78 -25.34 -3.36
CA PHE A 123 0.71 -24.16 -4.22
C PHE A 123 -0.72 -23.84 -4.69
N SER A 124 -1.63 -24.83 -4.80
CA SER A 124 -3.05 -24.57 -5.10
C SER A 124 -3.70 -23.73 -4.00
N ASP A 125 -3.46 -24.10 -2.74
CA ASP A 125 -4.02 -23.43 -1.57
C ASP A 125 -3.44 -22.02 -1.46
N LYS A 126 -2.13 -21.88 -1.62
CA LYS A 126 -1.43 -20.59 -1.65
C LYS A 126 -1.87 -19.68 -2.81
N TYR A 127 -2.23 -20.24 -3.97
CA TYR A 127 -2.75 -19.45 -5.09
C TYR A 127 -4.14 -18.90 -4.77
N SER A 128 -5.02 -19.74 -4.22
CA SER A 128 -6.38 -19.33 -3.82
C SER A 128 -6.35 -18.25 -2.73
N GLU A 129 -5.43 -18.37 -1.77
CA GLU A 129 -5.17 -17.34 -0.75
C GLU A 129 -4.67 -16.05 -1.40
N THR A 130 -3.65 -16.12 -2.24
CA THR A 130 -3.09 -14.95 -2.96
C THR A 130 -4.17 -14.23 -3.79
N LEU A 131 -5.06 -14.99 -4.43
CA LEU A 131 -6.17 -14.46 -5.22
C LEU A 131 -7.18 -13.74 -4.32
N SER A 132 -7.58 -14.35 -3.20
CA SER A 132 -8.50 -13.74 -2.24
C SER A 132 -7.95 -12.45 -1.62
N GLU A 133 -6.66 -12.44 -1.32
CA GLU A 133 -5.97 -11.24 -0.83
C GLU A 133 -5.90 -10.15 -1.91
N PHE A 134 -5.65 -10.52 -3.17
CA PHE A 134 -5.65 -9.59 -4.30
C PHE A 134 -7.04 -8.98 -4.56
N GLU A 135 -8.10 -9.79 -4.54
CA GLU A 135 -9.49 -9.30 -4.67
C GLU A 135 -9.83 -8.32 -3.54
N THR A 136 -9.42 -8.64 -2.32
CA THR A 136 -9.57 -7.76 -1.16
C THR A 136 -8.81 -6.45 -1.38
N PHE A 137 -7.58 -6.51 -1.91
CA PHE A 137 -6.80 -5.33 -2.27
C PHE A 137 -7.49 -4.47 -3.33
N ILE A 138 -8.01 -5.07 -4.41
CA ILE A 138 -8.72 -4.34 -5.48
C ILE A 138 -9.99 -3.67 -4.95
N ARG A 139 -10.75 -4.35 -4.08
CA ARG A 139 -11.92 -3.74 -3.44
C ARG A 139 -11.53 -2.51 -2.63
N LYS A 140 -10.52 -2.64 -1.77
CA LYS A 140 -10.03 -1.52 -0.93
C LYS A 140 -9.47 -0.37 -1.76
N ILE A 141 -8.70 -0.66 -2.81
CA ILE A 141 -8.12 0.39 -3.65
C ILE A 141 -9.21 1.15 -4.42
N SER A 142 -10.28 0.49 -4.86
CA SER A 142 -11.39 1.15 -5.54
C SER A 142 -12.08 2.20 -4.67
N GLU A 143 -12.24 1.91 -3.38
CA GLU A 143 -12.77 2.86 -2.39
C GLU A 143 -11.78 3.98 -2.10
N PHE A 144 -10.48 3.70 -2.08
CA PHE A 144 -9.47 4.72 -1.81
C PHE A 144 -9.28 5.68 -2.99
N LEU A 145 -9.46 5.19 -4.22
CA LEU A 145 -9.24 5.94 -5.45
C LEU A 145 -10.48 6.74 -5.90
N LYS A 146 -11.53 6.85 -5.08
CA LYS A 146 -12.74 7.63 -5.44
C LYS A 146 -12.39 9.06 -5.84
N PRO A 147 -13.15 9.66 -6.77
CA PRO A 147 -12.77 10.92 -7.40
C PRO A 147 -12.57 12.08 -6.41
N SER A 148 -13.37 12.15 -5.35
CA SER A 148 -13.26 13.14 -4.29
C SER A 148 -12.66 12.56 -3.01
N LEU A 149 -11.72 13.30 -2.42
CA LEU A 149 -11.07 12.96 -1.16
C LEU A 149 -11.37 14.05 -0.13
N CYS A 150 -11.73 13.64 1.08
CA CYS A 150 -11.86 14.56 2.22
C CYS A 150 -10.83 14.18 3.28
N VAL A 151 -9.98 15.12 3.68
CA VAL A 151 -8.97 14.97 4.74
C VAL A 151 -9.44 15.71 5.97
N GLU A 152 -9.74 14.98 7.03
CA GLU A 152 -10.05 15.50 8.35
C GLU A 152 -8.82 15.40 9.25
N SER A 153 -8.50 16.49 9.94
CA SER A 153 -7.49 16.48 10.99
C SER A 153 -8.13 16.79 12.33
N ARG A 154 -7.92 15.88 13.28
CA ARG A 154 -8.47 15.96 14.64
C ARG A 154 -7.36 15.93 15.68
N ILE A 155 -7.59 16.66 16.77
CA ILE A 155 -6.82 16.61 18.02
C ILE A 155 -7.82 16.44 19.15
N ARG A 156 -7.61 15.48 20.06
CA ARG A 156 -8.57 15.17 21.15
C ARG A 156 -10.02 14.98 20.65
N GLU A 157 -10.20 14.30 19.52
CA GLU A 157 -11.49 14.14 18.82
C GLU A 157 -12.13 15.45 18.28
N SER A 158 -11.53 16.61 18.52
CA SER A 158 -11.99 17.89 17.97
C SER A 158 -11.49 18.07 16.54
N LEU A 159 -12.42 18.26 15.62
CA LEU A 159 -12.13 18.61 14.22
C LEU A 159 -11.67 20.08 14.15
N PHE A 160 -10.40 20.26 13.81
CA PHE A 160 -9.81 21.60 13.69
C PHE A 160 -9.63 22.04 12.24
N ALA A 161 -9.53 21.08 11.30
CA ALA A 161 -9.42 21.38 9.89
C ALA A 161 -9.99 20.25 9.02
N ARG A 162 -10.59 20.65 7.90
CA ARG A 162 -11.15 19.75 6.89
C ARG A 162 -10.78 20.26 5.50
N THR A 163 -10.03 19.47 4.73
CA THR A 163 -9.76 19.76 3.32
C THR A 163 -10.54 18.82 2.43
N ARG A 164 -11.27 19.35 1.45
CA ARG A 164 -11.81 18.58 0.33
C ARG A 164 -10.92 18.79 -0.89
N ALA A 165 -10.50 17.68 -1.50
CA ALA A 165 -9.73 17.65 -2.73
C ALA A 165 -10.62 17.08 -3.85
N GLY A 166 -10.84 17.87 -4.89
CA GLY A 166 -11.52 17.45 -6.11
C GLY A 166 -10.57 16.81 -7.13
N ILE A 167 -11.15 16.23 -8.18
CA ILE A 167 -10.42 15.56 -9.27
C ILE A 167 -9.48 16.54 -9.99
N GLY A 168 -9.88 17.82 -10.10
CA GLY A 168 -9.13 18.86 -10.80
C GLY A 168 -7.95 19.43 -10.01
N GLY A 169 -7.65 18.88 -8.83
CA GLY A 169 -6.62 19.41 -7.94
C GLY A 169 -7.06 20.65 -7.15
N ASP A 170 -8.35 21.00 -7.17
CA ASP A 170 -8.90 22.04 -6.32
C ASP A 170 -8.94 21.57 -4.87
N LEU A 171 -8.37 22.38 -3.97
CA LEU A 171 -8.35 22.15 -2.54
C LEU A 171 -9.17 23.24 -1.85
N LYS A 172 -10.16 22.83 -1.06
CA LYS A 172 -10.95 23.72 -0.21
C LYS A 172 -10.78 23.31 1.23
N THR A 173 -10.27 24.21 2.07
CA THR A 173 -10.03 23.94 3.49
C THR A 173 -10.95 24.78 4.36
N LEU A 174 -11.65 24.11 5.27
CA LEU A 174 -12.39 24.72 6.36
C LEU A 174 -11.55 24.61 7.64
N TRP A 175 -11.40 25.73 8.33
CA TRP A 175 -10.65 25.83 9.58
C TRP A 175 -11.59 26.11 10.74
N ASN A 176 -11.35 25.48 11.88
CA ASN A 176 -12.10 25.68 13.11
C ASN A 176 -11.11 26.05 14.23
N PHE A 177 -10.74 27.33 14.30
CA PHE A 177 -9.79 27.86 15.29
C PHE A 177 -10.24 29.20 15.86
N THR A 178 -9.89 29.42 17.11
CA THR A 178 -10.09 30.66 17.87
C THR A 178 -8.73 31.11 18.43
N ASP A 179 -7.90 31.69 17.55
CA ASP A 179 -6.62 32.40 17.77
C ASP A 179 -5.50 31.81 18.70
N GLY A 180 -4.27 32.24 18.44
CA GLY A 180 -3.04 31.91 19.20
C GLY A 180 -2.21 30.75 18.66
N GLU A 181 -2.85 29.62 18.33
CA GLU A 181 -2.16 28.38 17.92
C GLU A 181 -2.32 28.03 16.43
N PHE A 182 -2.98 28.90 15.66
CA PHE A 182 -3.36 28.66 14.26
C PHE A 182 -2.18 28.25 13.36
N SER A 183 -1.00 28.86 13.52
CA SER A 183 0.15 28.61 12.64
C SER A 183 0.71 27.19 12.76
N ALA A 184 0.79 26.65 13.98
CA ALA A 184 1.31 25.31 14.23
C ALA A 184 0.36 24.25 13.67
N TYR A 185 -0.94 24.36 13.94
CA TYR A 185 -1.93 23.42 13.43
C TYR A 185 -2.16 23.54 11.93
N ALA A 186 -2.06 24.73 11.37
CA ALA A 186 -2.16 24.92 9.93
C ALA A 186 -1.02 24.21 9.18
N SER A 187 0.20 24.31 9.70
CA SER A 187 1.37 23.59 9.17
C SER A 187 1.17 22.07 9.25
N LEU A 188 0.69 21.58 10.40
CA LEU A 188 0.46 20.16 10.63
C LEU A 188 -0.67 19.61 9.75
N HIS A 189 -1.78 20.34 9.56
CA HIS A 189 -2.83 19.95 8.62
C HIS A 189 -2.35 19.95 7.17
N ARG A 190 -1.54 20.94 6.78
CA ARG A 190 -0.94 20.97 5.43
C ARG A 190 -0.10 19.72 5.18
N ARG A 191 0.70 19.28 6.16
CA ARG A 191 1.48 18.03 6.06
C ARG A 191 0.59 16.81 5.95
N ASN A 192 -0.48 16.73 6.73
CA ASN A 192 -1.49 15.67 6.65
C ASN A 192 -2.14 15.57 5.25
N VAL A 193 -2.51 16.72 4.68
CA VAL A 193 -3.07 16.78 3.32
C VAL A 193 -2.03 16.32 2.30
N SER A 194 -0.80 16.81 2.37
CA SER A 194 0.29 16.38 1.48
C SER A 194 0.52 14.87 1.57
N PHE A 195 0.68 14.34 2.79
CA PHE A 195 0.88 12.92 3.04
C PHE A 195 -0.23 12.04 2.44
N THR A 196 -1.49 12.48 2.58
CA THR A 196 -2.63 11.77 2.00
C THR A 196 -2.57 11.75 0.47
N LEU A 197 -2.25 12.89 -0.16
CA LEU A 197 -2.13 12.99 -1.62
C LEU A 197 -0.94 12.19 -2.16
N ASP A 198 0.20 12.23 -1.47
CA ASP A 198 1.39 11.47 -1.81
C ASP A 198 1.13 9.97 -1.72
N SER A 199 0.43 9.53 -0.66
CA SER A 199 0.02 8.14 -0.50
C SER A 199 -0.93 7.68 -1.61
N ARG A 200 -1.86 8.55 -2.04
CA ARG A 200 -2.75 8.25 -3.17
C ARG A 200 -2.00 8.15 -4.49
N THR A 201 -1.02 9.01 -4.70
CA THR A 201 -0.11 8.91 -5.85
C THR A 201 0.67 7.60 -5.82
N ALA A 202 1.22 7.22 -4.66
CA ALA A 202 1.89 5.93 -4.48
C ALA A 202 0.96 4.74 -4.77
N MET A 203 -0.33 4.85 -4.43
CA MET A 203 -1.32 3.81 -4.74
C MET A 203 -1.60 3.63 -6.22
N PHE A 204 -1.77 4.73 -6.96
CA PHE A 204 -1.90 4.64 -8.41
C PHE A 204 -0.67 4.03 -9.05
N GLN A 205 0.52 4.38 -8.57
CA GLN A 205 1.76 3.80 -9.07
C GLN A 205 1.91 2.32 -8.74
N LEU A 206 1.52 1.89 -7.54
CA LEU A 206 1.47 0.47 -7.18
C LEU A 206 0.59 -0.29 -8.16
N LEU A 207 -0.63 0.19 -8.38
CA LEU A 207 -1.58 -0.44 -9.29
C LEU A 207 -1.02 -0.52 -10.72
N ALA A 208 -0.45 0.58 -11.21
CA ALA A 208 0.18 0.62 -12.53
C ALA A 208 1.35 -0.37 -12.65
N GLN A 209 2.16 -0.53 -11.60
CA GLN A 209 3.27 -1.48 -11.58
C GLN A 209 2.81 -2.93 -11.52
N ILE A 210 1.75 -3.24 -10.76
CA ILE A 210 1.13 -4.57 -10.74
C ILE A 210 0.61 -4.92 -12.14
N ILE A 211 -0.15 -4.02 -12.76
CA ILE A 211 -0.73 -4.24 -14.09
C ILE A 211 0.36 -4.40 -15.15
N SER A 212 1.31 -3.47 -15.20
CA SER A 212 2.40 -3.52 -16.19
C SER A 212 3.34 -4.71 -15.96
N GLY A 213 3.61 -5.06 -14.71
CA GLY A 213 4.36 -6.25 -14.35
C GLY A 213 3.65 -7.54 -14.75
N ALA A 214 2.35 -7.67 -14.47
CA ALA A 214 1.55 -8.82 -14.88
C ALA A 214 1.50 -8.98 -16.41
N ALA A 215 1.30 -7.89 -17.15
CA ALA A 215 1.36 -7.90 -18.61
C ALA A 215 2.74 -8.33 -19.13
N ALA A 216 3.81 -7.80 -18.54
CA ALA A 216 5.18 -8.16 -18.85
C ALA A 216 5.47 -9.66 -18.61
N LEU A 217 4.96 -10.23 -17.52
CA LEU A 217 5.08 -11.65 -17.22
C LEU A 217 4.28 -12.52 -18.21
N ALA A 218 3.04 -12.16 -18.48
CA ALA A 218 2.17 -12.91 -19.38
C ALA A 218 2.73 -13.03 -20.80
N VAL A 219 3.26 -11.92 -21.34
CA VAL A 219 3.88 -11.91 -22.67
C VAL A 219 5.16 -12.74 -22.69
N ARG A 220 6.05 -12.54 -21.69
CA ARG A 220 7.38 -13.19 -21.68
C ARG A 220 7.33 -14.69 -21.44
N PHE A 221 6.42 -15.14 -20.59
CA PHE A 221 6.35 -16.54 -20.17
C PHE A 221 5.23 -17.32 -20.85
N SER A 222 4.54 -16.69 -21.81
CA SER A 222 3.44 -17.30 -22.58
C SER A 222 2.42 -18.00 -21.68
N LEU A 223 2.03 -17.32 -20.60
CA LEU A 223 1.20 -17.91 -19.56
C LEU A 223 -0.21 -18.26 -20.08
N PRO A 224 -0.73 -19.46 -19.77
CA PRO A 224 -2.13 -19.77 -20.05
C PRO A 224 -3.02 -18.82 -19.24
N GLY A 225 -4.01 -18.22 -19.90
CA GLY A 225 -4.86 -17.18 -19.31
C GLY A 225 -4.26 -15.76 -19.31
N GLY A 226 -3.05 -15.58 -19.85
CA GLY A 226 -2.45 -14.27 -20.11
C GLY A 226 -2.22 -13.42 -18.85
N ALA A 227 -2.46 -12.11 -18.95
CA ALA A 227 -2.19 -11.17 -17.85
C ALA A 227 -3.07 -11.41 -16.62
N ILE A 228 -4.25 -12.02 -16.79
CA ILE A 228 -5.21 -12.23 -15.71
C ILE A 228 -4.65 -13.21 -14.67
N THR A 229 -4.00 -14.28 -15.12
CA THR A 229 -3.37 -15.28 -14.23
C THR A 229 -2.06 -14.78 -13.62
N ALA A 230 -1.41 -13.79 -14.26
CA ALA A 230 -0.17 -13.19 -13.76
C ALA A 230 -0.39 -12.07 -12.72
N LEU A 231 -1.60 -11.50 -12.63
CA LEU A 231 -1.91 -10.38 -11.72
C LEU A 231 -1.68 -10.73 -10.24
N PRO A 232 -2.23 -11.85 -9.69
CA PRO A 232 -2.00 -12.22 -8.30
C PRO A 232 -0.51 -12.48 -8.01
N ALA A 233 0.22 -13.05 -8.96
CA ALA A 233 1.66 -13.31 -8.83
C ALA A 233 2.48 -12.01 -8.76
N ALA A 234 2.20 -11.06 -9.65
CA ALA A 234 2.85 -9.75 -9.66
C ALA A 234 2.54 -8.97 -8.38
N TRP A 235 1.29 -8.99 -7.93
CA TRP A 235 0.87 -8.37 -6.67
C TRP A 235 1.62 -8.97 -5.47
N ARG A 236 1.68 -10.30 -5.37
CA ARG A 236 2.37 -11.00 -4.29
C ARG A 236 3.84 -10.62 -4.22
N TYR A 237 4.53 -10.63 -5.36
CA TYR A 237 5.93 -10.22 -5.44
C TYR A 237 6.14 -8.78 -4.93
N ILE A 238 5.31 -7.84 -5.39
CA ILE A 238 5.44 -6.44 -4.96
C ILE A 238 5.17 -6.31 -3.46
N ARG A 239 4.18 -7.04 -2.91
CA ARG A 239 3.93 -7.08 -1.46
C ARG A 239 5.15 -7.56 -0.69
N ASP A 240 5.76 -8.65 -1.15
CA ASP A 240 6.93 -9.24 -0.50
C ASP A 240 8.13 -8.27 -0.52
N VAL A 241 8.35 -7.58 -1.65
CA VAL A 241 9.40 -6.54 -1.77
C VAL A 241 9.15 -5.38 -0.80
N MET A 242 7.89 -4.94 -0.65
CA MET A 242 7.54 -3.89 0.31
C MET A 242 7.72 -4.34 1.76
N ALA A 243 7.33 -5.59 2.09
CA ALA A 243 7.49 -6.15 3.42
C ALA A 243 8.98 -6.27 3.81
N GLN A 244 9.83 -6.68 2.87
CA GLN A 244 11.27 -6.72 3.09
C GLN A 244 11.86 -5.33 3.34
N ALA A 245 11.47 -4.33 2.56
CA ALA A 245 11.93 -2.96 2.78
C ALA A 245 11.51 -2.41 4.15
N ALA A 246 10.29 -2.74 4.61
CA ALA A 246 9.83 -2.35 5.95
C ALA A 246 10.65 -3.03 7.06
N SER A 247 10.97 -4.33 6.92
CA SER A 247 11.76 -5.06 7.92
C SER A 247 13.18 -4.51 8.11
N VAL A 248 13.74 -3.86 7.09
CA VAL A 248 15.05 -3.19 7.17
C VAL A 248 15.00 -1.94 8.07
N LEU A 249 13.85 -1.27 8.16
CA LEU A 249 13.66 -0.12 9.05
C LEU A 249 13.50 -0.53 10.52
N GLU A 250 13.03 -1.75 10.79
CA GLU A 250 12.78 -2.25 12.15
C GLU A 250 13.98 -2.92 12.81
N LYS A 251 15.01 -3.33 12.05
CA LYS A 251 16.22 -3.91 12.64
C LYS A 251 16.99 -2.84 13.43
N PRO A 252 17.10 -2.94 14.77
CA PRO A 252 17.99 -2.07 15.51
C PRO A 252 19.41 -2.34 15.03
N VAL A 253 20.15 -1.28 14.72
CA VAL A 253 21.58 -1.36 14.45
C VAL A 253 22.26 -1.86 15.73
N SER A 254 22.40 -3.18 15.88
CA SER A 254 23.34 -3.77 16.81
C SER A 254 24.73 -3.44 16.29
N ARG A 255 25.24 -2.29 16.72
CA ARG A 255 26.66 -1.98 16.55
C ARG A 255 27.45 -3.04 17.32
N SER A 256 28.09 -3.92 16.57
CA SER A 256 29.26 -4.72 17.01
C SER A 256 30.41 -3.80 17.39
#